data_AF-A0A7R9PC13-F1
#
_entry.id   AF-A0A7R9PC13-F1
#
_cell.length_a   1.000
_cell.length_b   1.000
_cell.length_c   1.000
_cell.angle_alpha   90.00
_cell.angle_beta   90.00
_cell.angle_gamma   90.00
#
_symmetry.space_group_name_H-M   'P 1'
#
loop_
_entity.id
_entity.type
_entity.pdbx_description
1 polymer ?
#
loop_
_entity_poly.entity_id
_entity_poly.type
_entity_poly.pdbx_seq_one_letter_code
_entity_poly.pdbx_strand_id
1 'polypeptide(L)'
;MKASPSKEIEIEIETQCNDGHLLKQSSEEDEDGSEDLINTNADDSNTKLKDSDNLPKVLSATERTEKDTDVVRPLCTGESILCHAGIELGVIDQSAGCCHDSIHAFQEIDPLVRLWYHECCRVFQDRLVNDEDCEWFDQLLREKIGGFGLNADKVLEDRAILFGDFLEPQSDVKNYEEIKDMEKLFYNTSASTKYDTRIFQLSKVLDQYLEDYNHHSTAPMKLVLFLDAISHVCRISRIIRQPLGNALLLGMGGSGRRSLTRLAAHMGDLTCFQIELSKAYGPVEWRDDIKNLMLKAGLENKETVFLFSDTQIKKESFLEDLNSVLNSGDVPNIYQPDELDKIYQAMRVPVTEQGLPTTRPNLFAAYQKIVRSNLHTVITMSPIGEVFRARLRQFPALVNCCTIDWFSAWPDSALQNVALQFLDDMPDLDVSQEVLKGIVVTCQFMHQSVVDASELYLQVKEHPLP
;
A
#
# COMPACT_ATOMS: atom_id res chain seq x y z
N MET A 1 -31.48 0.01 26.10
CA MET A 1 -31.83 0.15 24.68
C MET A 1 -30.57 0.60 23.97
N LYS A 2 -29.83 -0.36 23.40
CA LYS A 2 -28.62 -0.10 22.62
C LYS A 2 -29.05 0.20 21.19
N ALA A 3 -28.72 1.38 20.70
CA ALA A 3 -28.75 1.73 19.29
C ALA A 3 -27.42 2.43 19.02
N SER A 4 -26.49 1.69 18.41
CA SER A 4 -25.32 2.27 17.74
C SER A 4 -25.83 3.06 16.53
N PRO A 5 -25.41 4.30 16.29
CA PRO A 5 -25.63 4.96 15.02
C PRO A 5 -24.33 4.93 14.21
N SER A 6 -23.99 3.77 13.67
CA SER A 6 -23.11 3.69 12.50
C SER A 6 -23.97 3.99 11.28
N LYS A 7 -24.28 5.27 11.04
CA LYS A 7 -25.01 5.69 9.85
C LYS A 7 -24.04 6.13 8.75
N GLU A 8 -23.91 5.21 7.80
CA GLU A 8 -23.94 5.45 6.35
C GLU A 8 -22.93 6.47 5.79
N ILE A 9 -21.82 5.95 5.25
CA ILE A 9 -21.11 6.57 4.12
C ILE A 9 -21.30 5.64 2.91
N GLU A 10 -22.50 5.66 2.32
CA GLU A 10 -22.68 5.16 0.96
C GLU A 10 -22.09 6.19 0.00
N ILE A 11 -21.03 5.79 -0.72
CA ILE A 11 -20.49 6.56 -1.83
C ILE A 11 -21.23 6.08 -3.08
N GLU A 12 -22.36 6.70 -3.43
CA GLU A 12 -22.93 6.54 -4.77
C GLU A 12 -22.14 7.41 -5.75
N ILE A 13 -21.39 6.78 -6.65
CA ILE A 13 -20.85 7.42 -7.86
C ILE A 13 -21.74 6.98 -9.02
N GLU A 14 -22.63 7.86 -9.48
CA GLU A 14 -23.31 7.69 -10.76
C GLU A 14 -22.34 7.99 -11.89
N THR A 15 -21.93 6.96 -12.63
CA THR A 15 -21.16 7.10 -13.87
C THR A 15 -22.12 7.07 -15.07
N GLN A 16 -22.24 8.18 -15.79
CA GLN A 16 -22.90 8.21 -17.10
C GLN A 16 -21.98 7.55 -18.14
N CYS A 17 -22.27 6.31 -18.54
CA CYS A 17 -21.66 5.66 -19.69
C CYS A 17 -22.26 6.21 -20.99
N ASN A 18 -21.40 6.79 -21.85
CA ASN A 18 -21.70 7.08 -23.25
C ASN A 18 -21.25 5.89 -24.09
N ASP A 19 -22.18 5.23 -24.77
CA ASP A 19 -21.94 4.06 -25.63
C ASP A 19 -21.05 4.38 -26.84
N GLY A 20 -19.96 3.64 -26.99
CA GLY A 20 -19.09 3.62 -28.16
C GLY A 20 -18.93 2.20 -28.71
N HIS A 21 -19.61 1.91 -29.81
CA HIS A 21 -19.47 0.68 -30.61
C HIS A 21 -18.01 0.39 -31.00
N LEU A 22 -17.56 -0.87 -30.89
CA LEU A 22 -16.58 -1.42 -31.85
C LEU A 22 -16.74 -2.94 -32.08
N LEU A 23 -16.46 -3.32 -33.32
CA LEU A 23 -16.81 -4.53 -34.04
C LEU A 23 -15.99 -5.78 -33.66
N LYS A 24 -16.66 -6.94 -33.70
CA LYS A 24 -16.06 -8.29 -33.75
C LYS A 24 -15.50 -8.57 -35.15
N GLN A 25 -14.29 -9.11 -35.23
CA GLN A 25 -13.85 -9.96 -36.34
C GLN A 25 -13.15 -11.22 -35.82
N SER A 26 -13.57 -12.34 -36.39
CA SER A 26 -13.15 -13.72 -36.21
C SER A 26 -12.05 -14.11 -37.19
N SER A 27 -11.17 -15.04 -36.81
CA SER A 27 -10.47 -15.91 -37.76
C SER A 27 -10.04 -17.21 -37.09
N GLU A 28 -10.42 -18.32 -37.73
CA GLU A 28 -10.14 -19.74 -37.47
C GLU A 28 -8.75 -20.18 -37.99
N GLU A 29 -8.45 -21.48 -37.80
CA GLU A 29 -7.45 -22.35 -38.47
C GLU A 29 -6.04 -22.40 -37.81
N ASP A 30 -5.36 -23.53 -37.59
CA ASP A 30 -5.61 -24.96 -37.85
C ASP A 30 -4.64 -25.82 -36.99
N GLU A 31 -5.05 -27.04 -36.64
CA GLU A 31 -4.19 -28.10 -36.08
C GLU A 31 -3.45 -28.82 -37.21
N ASP A 32 -2.14 -29.10 -37.04
CA ASP A 32 -1.55 -30.30 -37.63
C ASP A 32 -0.38 -30.81 -36.79
N GLY A 33 -0.39 -32.12 -36.56
CA GLY A 33 0.55 -32.84 -35.72
C GLY A 33 1.53 -33.68 -36.52
N SER A 34 2.73 -33.88 -35.96
CA SER A 34 3.58 -35.00 -36.33
C SER A 34 4.55 -35.32 -35.18
N GLU A 35 4.34 -36.47 -34.56
CA GLU A 35 5.27 -37.14 -33.64
C GLU A 35 6.41 -37.78 -34.43
N ASP A 36 7.63 -37.75 -33.88
CA ASP A 36 8.68 -38.72 -34.17
C ASP A 36 9.32 -39.19 -32.84
N LEU A 37 9.17 -40.49 -32.58
CA LEU A 37 9.76 -41.29 -31.51
C LEU A 37 11.20 -41.65 -31.85
N ILE A 38 12.19 -41.62 -30.91
CA ILE A 38 13.21 -42.68 -30.65
C ILE A 38 13.87 -42.49 -29.25
N ASN A 39 13.41 -43.32 -28.30
CA ASN A 39 14.14 -44.31 -27.46
C ASN A 39 15.29 -43.97 -26.45
N THR A 40 14.99 -44.36 -25.20
CA THR A 40 15.77 -45.16 -24.20
C THR A 40 16.88 -44.54 -23.32
N ASN A 41 16.52 -44.52 -22.02
CA ASN A 41 17.28 -44.95 -20.82
C ASN A 41 18.48 -44.12 -20.32
N ALA A 42 18.22 -43.33 -19.27
CA ALA A 42 19.17 -43.12 -18.17
C ALA A 42 18.43 -42.71 -16.87
N ASP A 43 18.47 -43.63 -15.90
CA ASP A 43 18.56 -43.44 -14.45
C ASP A 43 17.48 -42.66 -13.67
N ASP A 44 16.77 -43.45 -12.87
CA ASP A 44 15.97 -43.11 -11.70
C ASP A 44 16.68 -42.10 -10.78
N SER A 45 16.33 -40.81 -10.87
CA SER A 45 16.51 -39.83 -9.79
C SER A 45 15.70 -38.53 -9.94
N ASN A 46 14.72 -38.45 -10.85
CA ASN A 46 14.08 -37.18 -11.21
C ASN A 46 12.54 -37.15 -11.08
N THR A 47 12.01 -37.75 -10.02
CA THR A 47 10.59 -37.59 -9.63
C THR A 47 10.46 -36.61 -8.47
N LYS A 48 10.47 -35.30 -8.76
CA LYS A 48 9.92 -34.21 -7.92
C LYS A 48 9.94 -32.83 -8.61
N LEU A 49 9.59 -32.76 -9.90
CA LEU A 49 9.56 -31.51 -10.68
C LEU A 49 8.24 -31.37 -11.47
N LYS A 50 7.10 -31.66 -10.83
CA LYS A 50 5.76 -31.40 -11.36
C LYS A 50 4.84 -30.92 -10.24
N ASP A 51 4.90 -29.65 -9.90
CA ASP A 51 3.84 -28.95 -9.16
C ASP A 51 3.57 -27.60 -9.83
N SER A 52 3.11 -27.65 -11.08
CA SER A 52 2.55 -26.50 -11.81
C SER A 52 1.03 -26.37 -11.64
N ASP A 53 0.39 -27.23 -10.83
CA ASP A 53 -1.07 -27.34 -10.74
C ASP A 53 -1.72 -26.37 -9.72
N ASN A 54 -0.92 -25.71 -8.88
CA ASN A 54 -1.43 -24.81 -7.84
C ASN A 54 -1.65 -23.38 -8.35
N LEU A 55 -0.80 -22.88 -9.25
CA LEU A 55 -0.91 -21.54 -9.81
C LEU A 55 -2.24 -21.33 -10.60
N PRO A 56 -2.67 -22.26 -11.48
CA PRO A 56 -3.96 -22.14 -12.16
C PRO A 56 -5.15 -22.13 -11.20
N LYS A 57 -5.07 -22.86 -10.08
CA LYS A 57 -6.13 -22.86 -9.06
C LYS A 57 -6.22 -21.51 -8.36
N VAL A 58 -5.09 -20.93 -7.98
CA VAL A 58 -5.02 -19.60 -7.36
C VAL A 58 -5.58 -18.54 -8.31
N LEU A 59 -5.17 -18.55 -9.58
CA LEU A 59 -5.72 -17.66 -10.61
C LEU A 59 -7.24 -17.80 -10.74
N SER A 60 -7.74 -19.02 -10.83
CA SER A 60 -9.20 -19.28 -10.91
C SER A 60 -9.97 -18.88 -9.66
N ALA A 61 -9.32 -18.87 -8.49
CA ALA A 61 -9.91 -18.43 -7.25
C ALA A 61 -10.00 -16.90 -7.22
N THR A 62 -8.96 -16.21 -7.67
CA THR A 62 -8.96 -14.75 -7.77
C THR A 62 -10.01 -14.24 -8.75
N GLU A 63 -10.10 -14.80 -9.96
CA GLU A 63 -11.14 -14.43 -10.94
C GLU A 63 -12.56 -14.63 -10.39
N ARG A 64 -12.74 -15.62 -9.51
CA ARG A 64 -14.02 -15.86 -8.84
C ARG A 64 -14.29 -14.84 -7.73
N THR A 65 -13.28 -14.54 -6.92
CA THR A 65 -13.37 -13.48 -5.89
C THR A 65 -13.71 -12.14 -6.53
N GLU A 66 -13.06 -11.78 -7.65
CA GLU A 66 -13.34 -10.56 -8.41
C GLU A 66 -14.80 -10.47 -8.85
N LYS A 67 -15.31 -11.53 -9.50
CA LYS A 67 -16.72 -11.62 -9.91
C LYS A 67 -17.69 -11.49 -8.74
N ASP A 68 -17.38 -12.12 -7.60
CA ASP A 68 -18.22 -12.07 -6.41
C ASP A 68 -18.20 -10.68 -5.75
N THR A 69 -17.09 -9.92 -5.89
CA THR A 69 -16.98 -8.54 -5.41
C THR A 69 -17.60 -7.50 -6.35
N ASP A 70 -17.57 -7.70 -7.67
CA ASP A 70 -18.16 -6.81 -8.68
C ASP A 70 -19.68 -6.71 -8.56
N VAL A 71 -20.33 -7.75 -8.03
CA VAL A 71 -21.78 -7.78 -7.79
C VAL A 71 -22.20 -6.80 -6.68
N VAL A 72 -21.28 -6.37 -5.82
CA VAL A 72 -21.61 -5.65 -4.57
C VAL A 72 -21.38 -4.15 -4.67
N ARG A 73 -20.40 -3.62 -5.44
CA ARG A 73 -20.15 -2.16 -5.53
C ARG A 73 -19.61 -1.66 -6.89
N PRO A 74 -20.32 -0.77 -7.61
CA PRO A 74 -19.90 -0.24 -8.92
C PRO A 74 -18.72 0.75 -8.87
N LEU A 75 -18.15 1.03 -7.68
CA LEU A 75 -16.95 1.82 -7.49
C LEU A 75 -15.66 1.11 -7.92
N CYS A 76 -15.71 -0.21 -8.08
CA CYS A 76 -14.60 -1.02 -8.55
C CYS A 76 -14.70 -1.18 -10.07
N THR A 77 -14.40 -0.13 -10.83
CA THR A 77 -14.29 -0.28 -12.29
C THR A 77 -13.10 -1.19 -12.62
N GLY A 78 -13.36 -2.25 -13.40
CA GLY A 78 -12.40 -3.31 -13.75
C GLY A 78 -11.04 -2.86 -14.30
N GLU A 79 -10.91 -1.62 -14.80
CA GLU A 79 -9.63 -1.07 -15.24
C GLU A 79 -8.62 -0.83 -14.09
N SER A 80 -9.09 -0.66 -12.83
CA SER A 80 -8.21 -0.62 -11.65
C SER A 80 -7.78 -2.01 -11.17
N ILE A 81 -8.53 -3.05 -11.57
CA ILE A 81 -8.30 -4.45 -11.18
C ILE A 81 -7.13 -5.06 -11.97
N LEU A 82 -6.98 -4.68 -13.24
CA LEU A 82 -5.93 -5.16 -14.14
C LEU A 82 -4.51 -4.70 -13.75
N CYS A 83 -4.38 -3.53 -13.13
CA CYS A 83 -3.07 -2.98 -12.72
C CYS A 83 -2.62 -3.42 -11.31
N HIS A 84 -3.54 -3.67 -10.37
CA HIS A 84 -3.20 -3.86 -8.95
C HIS A 84 -3.22 -5.32 -8.48
N ALA A 85 -3.92 -6.22 -9.18
CA ALA A 85 -4.00 -7.64 -8.82
C ALA A 85 -3.04 -8.55 -9.60
N GLY A 86 -2.30 -8.06 -10.61
CA GLY A 86 -1.34 -8.89 -11.34
C GLY A 86 -1.93 -10.15 -12.00
N ILE A 87 -3.25 -10.17 -12.26
CA ILE A 87 -3.97 -11.32 -12.84
C ILE A 87 -4.70 -10.85 -14.12
N GLU A 88 -3.96 -10.17 -14.98
CA GLU A 88 -4.12 -10.35 -16.42
C GLU A 88 -2.84 -10.99 -16.92
N LEU A 89 -2.96 -11.91 -17.87
CA LEU A 89 -1.87 -12.65 -18.53
C LEU A 89 -0.76 -11.78 -19.19
N GLY A 90 -0.77 -10.46 -18.98
CA GLY A 90 0.29 -9.50 -19.34
C GLY A 90 0.98 -8.78 -18.16
N VAL A 91 0.50 -8.89 -16.91
CA VAL A 91 1.12 -8.24 -15.71
C VAL A 91 1.99 -9.23 -14.91
N ILE A 92 2.17 -10.44 -15.44
CA ILE A 92 3.33 -11.29 -15.12
C ILE A 92 4.64 -10.65 -15.64
N ASP A 93 4.60 -9.59 -16.46
CA ASP A 93 5.79 -8.97 -17.08
C ASP A 93 6.34 -7.70 -16.37
N GLN A 94 5.59 -7.06 -15.44
CA GLN A 94 6.07 -5.82 -14.76
C GLN A 94 6.25 -5.93 -13.25
N SER A 95 5.64 -6.94 -12.62
CA SER A 95 6.08 -7.48 -11.32
C SER A 95 7.08 -8.66 -11.49
N ALA A 96 7.41 -9.00 -12.74
CA ALA A 96 8.24 -10.12 -13.15
C ALA A 96 9.62 -10.17 -12.48
N GLY A 97 10.20 -9.01 -12.16
CA GLY A 97 11.57 -8.97 -11.62
C GLY A 97 11.68 -9.46 -10.17
N CYS A 98 10.60 -9.42 -9.38
CA CYS A 98 10.63 -9.81 -7.97
C CYS A 98 9.61 -10.91 -7.62
N CYS A 99 8.46 -10.96 -8.30
CA CYS A 99 7.45 -12.01 -8.03
C CYS A 99 7.80 -13.34 -8.69
N HIS A 100 8.55 -13.36 -9.81
CA HIS A 100 8.93 -14.60 -10.48
C HIS A 100 9.89 -15.42 -9.60
N ASP A 101 10.89 -14.77 -8.99
CA ASP A 101 11.82 -15.46 -8.07
C ASP A 101 11.14 -15.89 -6.75
N SER A 102 10.14 -15.13 -6.27
CA SER A 102 9.44 -15.42 -5.02
C SER A 102 8.45 -16.59 -5.13
N ILE A 103 7.74 -16.72 -6.25
CA ILE A 103 6.76 -17.80 -6.45
C ILE A 103 7.45 -19.18 -6.60
N HIS A 104 8.65 -19.20 -7.19
CA HIS A 104 9.46 -20.42 -7.29
C HIS A 104 10.07 -20.90 -5.96
N ALA A 105 10.04 -20.06 -4.91
CA ALA A 105 10.54 -20.42 -3.59
C ALA A 105 9.54 -21.20 -2.72
N PHE A 106 8.24 -21.18 -3.06
CA PHE A 106 7.22 -21.86 -2.26
C PHE A 106 7.08 -23.33 -2.66
N GLN A 107 7.64 -24.21 -1.82
CA GLN A 107 7.51 -25.67 -1.95
C GLN A 107 6.19 -26.21 -1.37
N GLU A 108 5.46 -25.40 -0.59
CA GLU A 108 4.23 -25.79 0.13
C GLU A 108 3.05 -24.89 -0.26
N ILE A 109 1.83 -25.44 -0.24
CA ILE A 109 0.61 -24.73 -0.64
C ILE A 109 0.16 -23.70 0.42
N ASP A 110 0.43 -23.95 1.70
CA ASP A 110 -0.04 -23.10 2.80
C ASP A 110 0.56 -21.68 2.74
N PRO A 111 1.89 -21.47 2.58
CA PRO A 111 2.46 -20.13 2.44
C PRO A 111 1.98 -19.40 1.18
N LEU A 112 1.75 -20.12 0.09
CA LEU A 112 1.22 -19.54 -1.15
C LEU A 112 -0.21 -19.02 -0.95
N VAL A 113 -1.05 -19.78 -0.25
CA VAL A 113 -2.43 -19.37 0.08
C VAL A 113 -2.44 -18.21 1.08
N ARG A 114 -1.50 -18.14 2.03
CA ARG A 114 -1.35 -16.97 2.92
C ARG A 114 -0.95 -15.71 2.17
N LEU A 115 -0.02 -15.81 1.22
CA LEU A 115 0.36 -14.69 0.36
C LEU A 115 -0.83 -14.23 -0.48
N TRP A 116 -1.54 -15.17 -1.12
CA TRP A 116 -2.75 -14.88 -1.87
C TRP A 116 -3.81 -14.17 -1.01
N TYR A 117 -4.08 -14.69 0.20
CA TYR A 117 -5.01 -14.08 1.15
C TYR A 117 -4.58 -12.65 1.52
N HIS A 118 -3.30 -12.45 1.87
CA HIS A 118 -2.77 -11.13 2.20
C HIS A 118 -2.96 -10.14 1.06
N GLU A 119 -2.62 -10.53 -0.17
CA GLU A 119 -2.76 -9.70 -1.37
C GLU A 119 -4.23 -9.38 -1.68
N CYS A 120 -5.15 -10.33 -1.52
CA CYS A 120 -6.59 -10.07 -1.63
C CYS A 120 -7.06 -9.03 -0.61
N CYS A 121 -6.60 -9.10 0.64
CA CYS A 121 -6.90 -8.08 1.64
C CYS A 121 -6.37 -6.70 1.22
N ARG A 122 -5.12 -6.61 0.73
CA ARG A 122 -4.53 -5.32 0.31
C ARG A 122 -5.26 -4.69 -0.88
N VAL A 123 -5.77 -5.50 -1.81
CA VAL A 123 -6.43 -5.00 -3.02
C VAL A 123 -7.90 -4.66 -2.79
N PHE A 124 -8.64 -5.54 -2.10
CA PHE A 124 -10.09 -5.44 -1.96
C PHE A 124 -10.51 -4.93 -0.58
N GLN A 125 -10.00 -5.56 0.50
CA GLN A 125 -10.43 -5.23 1.86
C GLN A 125 -10.06 -3.79 2.24
N ASP A 126 -8.90 -3.30 1.82
CA ASP A 126 -8.48 -1.91 2.10
C ASP A 126 -9.36 -0.85 1.41
N ARG A 127 -10.20 -1.24 0.44
CA ARG A 127 -11.22 -0.36 -0.17
C ARG A 127 -12.55 -0.36 0.58
N LEU A 128 -12.74 -1.30 1.50
CA LEU A 128 -13.94 -1.40 2.33
C LEU A 128 -13.82 -0.43 3.50
N VAL A 129 -14.96 0.18 3.86
CA VAL A 129 -15.02 1.21 4.91
C VAL A 129 -15.69 0.68 6.18
N ASN A 130 -16.68 -0.19 6.02
CA ASN A 130 -17.49 -0.68 7.15
C ASN A 130 -16.95 -2.01 7.67
N ASP A 131 -16.99 -2.20 8.99
CA ASP A 131 -16.61 -3.45 9.64
C ASP A 131 -17.46 -4.63 9.14
N GLU A 132 -18.75 -4.41 8.87
CA GLU A 132 -19.66 -5.43 8.31
C GLU A 132 -19.18 -5.94 6.94
N ASP A 133 -18.70 -5.03 6.09
CA ASP A 133 -18.17 -5.39 4.76
C ASP A 133 -16.84 -6.14 4.90
N CYS A 134 -15.98 -5.68 5.82
CA CYS A 134 -14.72 -6.33 6.13
C CYS A 134 -14.92 -7.76 6.65
N GLU A 135 -15.90 -7.98 7.52
CA GLU A 135 -16.28 -9.29 8.04
C GLU A 135 -16.86 -10.19 6.95
N TRP A 136 -17.74 -9.65 6.10
CA TRP A 136 -18.27 -10.39 4.96
C TRP A 136 -17.15 -10.84 4.00
N PHE A 137 -16.20 -9.95 3.70
CA PHE A 137 -15.09 -10.25 2.81
C PHE A 137 -14.12 -11.29 3.42
N ASP A 138 -13.85 -11.20 4.73
CA ASP A 138 -13.08 -12.20 5.46
C ASP A 138 -13.74 -13.59 5.35
N GLN A 139 -15.05 -13.67 5.55
CA GLN A 139 -15.80 -14.92 5.41
C GLN A 139 -15.76 -15.47 3.98
N LEU A 140 -15.88 -14.61 2.97
CA LEU A 140 -15.77 -14.99 1.56
C LEU A 140 -14.38 -15.60 1.26
N LEU A 141 -13.31 -14.95 1.70
CA LEU A 141 -11.96 -15.48 1.51
C LEU A 141 -11.74 -16.81 2.23
N ARG A 142 -12.24 -16.96 3.47
CA ARG A 142 -12.19 -18.23 4.20
C ARG A 142 -12.90 -19.36 3.47
N GLU A 143 -14.05 -19.08 2.85
CA GLU A 143 -14.75 -20.05 1.99
C GLU A 143 -13.90 -20.45 0.78
N LYS A 144 -13.28 -19.49 0.10
CA LYS A 144 -12.39 -19.76 -1.05
C LYS A 144 -11.16 -20.57 -0.63
N ILE A 145 -10.57 -20.32 0.55
CA ILE A 145 -9.48 -21.13 1.12
C ILE A 145 -9.92 -22.60 1.26
N GLY A 146 -11.16 -22.84 1.70
CA GLY A 146 -11.75 -24.18 1.75
C GLY A 146 -11.78 -24.87 0.38
N GLY A 147 -11.93 -24.12 -0.71
CA GLY A 147 -11.86 -24.60 -2.10
C GLY A 147 -10.50 -25.17 -2.51
N PHE A 148 -9.41 -24.81 -1.81
CA PHE A 148 -8.09 -25.41 -2.00
C PHE A 148 -7.90 -26.73 -1.22
N GLY A 149 -8.92 -27.18 -0.49
CA GLY A 149 -8.83 -28.34 0.40
C GLY A 149 -8.10 -28.06 1.71
N LEU A 150 -7.88 -26.78 2.04
CA LEU A 150 -7.23 -26.34 3.27
C LEU A 150 -8.27 -25.89 4.30
N ASN A 151 -7.92 -25.99 5.58
CA ASN A 151 -8.72 -25.43 6.64
C ASN A 151 -8.30 -23.99 6.88
N ALA A 152 -9.20 -23.04 6.61
CA ALA A 152 -8.89 -21.60 6.71
C ALA A 152 -8.37 -21.20 8.10
N ASP A 153 -8.94 -21.75 9.18
CA ASP A 153 -8.52 -21.40 10.55
C ASP A 153 -7.10 -21.92 10.85
N LYS A 154 -6.71 -23.07 10.28
CA LYS A 154 -5.34 -23.59 10.39
C LYS A 154 -4.33 -22.84 9.53
N VAL A 155 -4.76 -22.29 8.40
CA VAL A 155 -3.87 -21.52 7.52
C VAL A 155 -3.69 -20.11 8.09
N LEU A 156 -4.76 -19.46 8.55
CA LEU A 156 -4.73 -18.08 9.02
C LEU A 156 -4.35 -17.93 10.51
N GLU A 157 -4.55 -18.97 11.33
CA GLU A 157 -4.10 -19.11 12.73
C GLU A 157 -4.45 -17.93 13.69
N ASP A 158 -5.50 -17.16 13.44
CA ASP A 158 -5.84 -15.89 14.14
C ASP A 158 -4.67 -14.88 14.19
N ARG A 159 -3.75 -14.95 13.22
CA ARG A 159 -2.55 -14.11 13.13
C ARG A 159 -2.78 -12.94 12.18
N ALA A 160 -2.23 -11.78 12.53
CA ALA A 160 -2.04 -10.72 11.55
C ALA A 160 -0.95 -11.16 10.57
N ILE A 161 -1.36 -11.52 9.35
CA ILE A 161 -0.42 -11.94 8.30
C ILE A 161 0.22 -10.68 7.71
N LEU A 162 1.48 -10.45 8.06
CA LEU A 162 2.29 -9.34 7.55
C LEU A 162 3.41 -9.88 6.67
N PHE A 163 3.69 -9.15 5.59
CA PHE A 163 4.78 -9.43 4.68
C PHE A 163 5.67 -8.19 4.60
N GLY A 164 6.98 -8.41 4.44
CA GLY A 164 7.96 -7.34 4.35
C GLY A 164 9.28 -7.86 3.78
N ASP A 165 10.13 -6.93 3.34
CA ASP A 165 11.44 -7.20 2.72
C ASP A 165 12.60 -6.58 3.50
N PHE A 166 12.31 -6.02 4.67
CA PHE A 166 13.22 -5.23 5.50
C PHE A 166 13.62 -5.96 6.79
N LEU A 167 13.36 -7.26 6.90
CA LEU A 167 13.74 -8.05 8.07
C LEU A 167 15.26 -8.22 8.21
N GLU A 168 15.99 -8.16 7.10
CA GLU A 168 17.44 -8.28 7.05
C GLU A 168 18.07 -6.99 6.48
N PRO A 169 18.31 -5.96 7.32
CA PRO A 169 18.85 -4.68 6.85
C PRO A 169 20.22 -4.76 6.16
N GLN A 170 20.97 -5.84 6.40
CA GLN A 170 22.33 -6.07 5.90
C GLN A 170 22.38 -6.91 4.62
N SER A 171 21.24 -7.44 4.15
CA SER A 171 21.19 -8.25 2.93
C SER A 171 21.12 -7.34 1.70
N ASP A 172 21.96 -7.62 0.69
CA ASP A 172 21.86 -6.98 -0.62
C ASP A 172 20.60 -7.43 -1.39
N VAL A 173 20.00 -8.56 -1.00
CA VAL A 173 18.77 -9.10 -1.59
C VAL A 173 17.64 -8.96 -0.57
N LYS A 174 16.77 -7.98 -0.81
CA LYS A 174 15.54 -7.74 -0.02
C LYS A 174 14.41 -8.65 -0.52
N ASN A 175 14.28 -9.83 0.08
CA ASN A 175 13.23 -10.80 -0.28
C ASN A 175 11.92 -10.43 0.39
N TYR A 176 10.83 -10.35 -0.37
CA TYR A 176 9.50 -10.14 0.20
C TYR A 176 8.96 -11.45 0.76
N GLU A 177 8.99 -11.56 2.07
CA GLU A 177 8.63 -12.79 2.76
C GLU A 177 7.59 -12.54 3.86
N GLU A 178 6.88 -13.62 4.19
CA GLU A 178 5.99 -13.62 5.34
C GLU A 178 6.85 -13.37 6.58
N ILE A 179 6.45 -12.37 7.38
CA ILE A 179 7.10 -12.09 8.65
C ILE A 179 6.69 -13.20 9.62
N LYS A 180 7.45 -14.29 9.58
CA LYS A 180 7.24 -15.48 10.41
C LYS A 180 7.80 -15.24 11.81
N ASP A 181 7.11 -15.78 12.80
CA ASP A 181 7.58 -15.85 14.18
C ASP A 181 8.95 -16.55 14.24
N MET A 182 10.04 -15.81 14.43
CA MET A 182 11.26 -16.37 14.98
C MET A 182 11.20 -16.25 16.50
N GLU A 183 10.53 -17.20 17.14
CA GLU A 183 10.53 -17.41 18.60
C GLU A 183 11.97 -17.62 19.17
N LYS A 184 12.98 -17.73 18.31
CA LYS A 184 14.38 -17.85 18.69
C LYS A 184 14.99 -16.49 19.04
N LEU A 185 14.65 -15.94 20.21
CA LEU A 185 15.62 -15.42 21.21
C LEU A 185 14.90 -14.75 22.40
N PHE A 186 14.34 -15.49 23.36
CA PHE A 186 14.28 -15.05 24.78
C PHE A 186 13.79 -16.20 25.67
N TYR A 187 14.63 -17.23 25.84
CA TYR A 187 14.72 -17.79 27.19
C TYR A 187 15.32 -16.68 28.07
N ASN A 188 14.76 -16.50 29.27
CA ASN A 188 15.22 -15.64 30.36
C ASN A 188 14.60 -14.22 30.41
N THR A 189 13.30 -14.09 30.64
CA THR A 189 12.78 -13.13 31.63
C THR A 189 11.40 -13.57 32.08
N SER A 190 11.23 -13.61 33.39
CA SER A 190 10.11 -14.18 34.12
C SER A 190 8.74 -13.66 33.68
N ALA A 191 7.83 -14.62 33.54
CA ALA A 191 6.39 -14.50 33.34
C ALA A 191 5.72 -13.39 34.16
N SER A 192 4.93 -12.53 33.49
CA SER A 192 3.68 -11.98 34.06
C SER A 192 2.78 -11.26 33.05
N THR A 193 3.26 -10.85 31.87
CA THR A 193 2.38 -10.19 30.89
C THR A 193 2.46 -10.89 29.55
N LYS A 194 1.33 -11.50 29.12
CA LYS A 194 1.08 -11.91 27.73
C LYS A 194 1.00 -10.66 26.84
N TYR A 195 2.09 -9.91 26.73
CA TYR A 195 2.31 -9.11 25.54
C TYR A 195 2.71 -10.08 24.44
N ASP A 196 2.15 -9.89 23.26
CA ASP A 196 2.48 -10.68 22.09
C ASP A 196 3.99 -10.61 21.81
N THR A 197 4.70 -11.69 22.14
CA THR A 197 6.14 -11.88 21.87
C THR A 197 6.49 -11.69 20.38
N ARG A 198 5.47 -11.70 19.52
CA ARG A 198 5.44 -11.58 18.06
C ARG A 198 5.88 -10.21 17.52
N ILE A 199 5.51 -9.14 18.22
CA ILE A 199 5.77 -7.74 17.80
C ILE A 199 7.22 -7.31 18.12
N PHE A 200 7.90 -8.01 19.02
CA PHE A 200 9.15 -7.53 19.60
C PHE A 200 10.30 -7.47 18.59
N GLN A 201 10.48 -8.48 17.74
CA GLN A 201 11.57 -8.47 16.76
C GLN A 201 11.31 -7.47 15.64
N LEU A 202 10.09 -7.44 15.10
CA LEU A 202 9.71 -6.50 14.05
C LEU A 202 9.79 -5.05 14.54
N SER A 203 9.29 -4.78 15.75
CA SER A 203 9.47 -3.48 16.42
C SER A 203 10.94 -3.14 16.52
N LYS A 204 11.78 -4.07 16.99
CA LYS A 204 13.23 -3.82 17.14
C LYS A 204 13.91 -3.48 15.81
N VAL A 205 13.59 -4.17 14.72
CA VAL A 205 14.15 -3.87 13.39
C VAL A 205 13.69 -2.49 12.93
N LEU A 206 12.40 -2.17 13.09
CA LEU A 206 11.87 -0.85 12.75
C LEU A 206 12.41 0.26 13.64
N ASP A 207 12.68 -0.02 14.92
CA ASP A 207 13.31 0.91 15.86
C ASP A 207 14.76 1.18 15.42
N GLN A 208 15.49 0.18 14.92
CA GLN A 208 16.82 0.39 14.32
C GLN A 208 16.75 1.32 13.10
N TYR A 209 15.82 1.10 12.18
CA TYR A 209 15.60 2.02 11.05
C TYR A 209 15.21 3.43 11.50
N LEU A 210 14.43 3.55 12.57
CA LEU A 210 14.04 4.85 13.12
C LEU A 210 15.23 5.55 13.78
N GLU A 211 16.08 4.83 14.51
CA GLU A 211 17.33 5.34 15.05
C GLU A 211 18.24 5.81 13.92
N ASP A 212 18.45 4.98 12.89
CA ASP A 212 19.28 5.32 11.73
C ASP A 212 18.75 6.57 11.02
N TYR A 213 17.43 6.67 10.82
CA TYR A 213 16.79 7.89 10.28
C TYR A 213 17.14 9.11 11.14
N ASN A 214 17.00 8.98 12.45
CA ASN A 214 17.22 10.08 13.39
C ASN A 214 18.69 10.52 13.48
N HIS A 215 19.64 9.62 13.21
CA HIS A 215 21.07 9.95 13.12
C HIS A 215 21.42 10.73 11.86
N HIS A 216 20.76 10.44 10.73
CA HIS A 216 21.05 11.06 9.43
C HIS A 216 20.17 12.28 9.12
N SER A 217 19.00 12.38 9.76
CA SER A 217 18.02 13.43 9.49
C SER A 217 18.23 14.65 10.38
N THR A 218 18.03 15.83 9.81
CA THR A 218 18.01 17.11 10.53
C THR A 218 16.74 17.32 11.35
N ALA A 219 15.69 16.52 11.10
CA ALA A 219 14.40 16.58 11.76
C ALA A 219 14.03 15.20 12.33
N PRO A 220 14.53 14.84 13.53
CA PRO A 220 14.28 13.55 14.13
C PRO A 220 12.79 13.36 14.44
N MET A 221 12.33 12.13 14.29
CA MET A 221 10.96 11.69 14.58
C MET A 221 10.96 10.79 15.80
N LYS A 222 10.12 11.12 16.77
CA LYS A 222 9.82 10.24 17.91
C LYS A 222 8.53 9.50 17.61
N LEU A 223 8.65 8.24 17.18
CA LEU A 223 7.52 7.38 16.86
C LEU A 223 7.43 6.24 17.87
N VAL A 224 6.21 5.91 18.25
CA VAL A 224 5.89 4.73 19.06
C VAL A 224 5.35 3.67 18.11
N LEU A 225 6.05 2.54 17.99
CA LEU A 225 5.70 1.47 17.06
C LEU A 225 4.82 0.43 17.77
N PHE A 226 3.51 0.61 17.67
CA PHE A 226 2.52 -0.41 18.06
C PHE A 226 2.03 -1.18 16.83
N LEU A 227 1.27 -2.26 17.04
CA LEU A 227 0.87 -3.19 15.98
C LEU A 227 0.27 -2.52 14.72
N ASP A 228 -0.65 -1.58 14.88
CA ASP A 228 -1.26 -0.93 13.71
C ASP A 228 -0.27 0.01 13.01
N ALA A 229 0.57 0.73 13.77
CA ALA A 229 1.63 1.56 13.18
C ALA A 229 2.60 0.71 12.35
N ILE A 230 3.01 -0.44 12.87
CA ILE A 230 3.85 -1.41 12.18
C ILE A 230 3.14 -1.94 10.93
N SER A 231 1.87 -2.30 11.05
CA SER A 231 1.05 -2.78 9.93
C SER A 231 0.95 -1.73 8.81
N HIS A 232 0.74 -0.46 9.15
CA HIS A 232 0.73 0.65 8.20
C HIS A 232 2.09 0.86 7.54
N VAL A 233 3.20 0.75 8.28
CA VAL A 233 4.54 0.82 7.68
C VAL A 233 4.76 -0.31 6.69
N CYS A 234 4.34 -1.54 7.02
CA CYS A 234 4.41 -2.68 6.10
C CYS A 234 3.59 -2.44 4.82
N ARG A 235 2.37 -1.89 4.96
CA ARG A 235 1.49 -1.55 3.82
C ARG A 235 2.12 -0.48 2.93
N ILE A 236 2.62 0.61 3.52
CA ILE A 236 3.25 1.70 2.76
C ILE A 236 4.51 1.18 2.06
N SER A 237 5.35 0.42 2.76
CA SER A 237 6.55 -0.22 2.20
C SER A 237 6.20 -1.15 1.03
N ARG A 238 5.16 -1.99 1.16
CA ARG A 238 4.66 -2.81 0.05
C ARG A 238 4.27 -1.95 -1.16
N ILE A 239 3.53 -0.86 -0.95
CA ILE A 239 3.03 0.00 -2.04
C ILE A 239 4.20 0.67 -2.76
N ILE A 240 5.10 1.34 -2.03
CA ILE A 240 6.21 2.09 -2.67
C ILE A 240 7.28 1.20 -3.31
N ARG A 241 7.32 -0.09 -2.97
CA ARG A 241 8.20 -1.08 -3.61
C ARG A 241 7.74 -1.46 -5.01
N GLN A 242 6.44 -1.34 -5.30
CA GLN A 242 5.89 -1.72 -6.60
C GLN A 242 6.12 -0.57 -7.60
N PRO A 243 6.57 -0.85 -8.83
CA PRO A 243 6.55 0.17 -9.88
C PRO A 243 5.11 0.62 -10.08
N LEU A 244 4.88 1.93 -10.29
CA LEU A 244 3.54 2.54 -10.33
C LEU A 244 2.81 2.57 -8.97
N GLY A 245 3.45 2.16 -7.89
CA GLY A 245 2.87 2.13 -6.56
C GLY A 245 2.65 3.52 -5.99
N ASN A 246 1.41 4.01 -6.01
CA ASN A 246 0.98 5.23 -5.33
C ASN A 246 0.07 4.90 -4.16
N ALA A 247 0.07 5.73 -3.12
CA ALA A 247 -0.73 5.51 -1.92
C ALA A 247 -1.64 6.70 -1.61
N LEU A 248 -2.87 6.41 -1.19
CA LEU A 248 -3.82 7.37 -0.63
C LEU A 248 -4.08 7.00 0.84
N LEU A 249 -3.43 7.73 1.74
CA LEU A 249 -3.52 7.50 3.19
C LEU A 249 -4.65 8.35 3.79
N LEU A 250 -5.74 7.68 4.17
CA LEU A 250 -6.93 8.31 4.71
C LEU A 250 -6.93 8.21 6.23
N GLY A 251 -7.12 9.32 6.92
CA GLY A 251 -7.23 9.28 8.38
C GLY A 251 -7.29 10.66 9.01
N MET A 252 -7.47 10.68 10.32
CA MET A 252 -7.52 11.92 11.08
C MET A 252 -6.16 12.61 11.16
N GLY A 253 -6.15 13.91 11.43
CA GLY A 253 -4.91 14.63 11.73
C GLY A 253 -4.23 14.03 12.97
N GLY A 254 -2.90 13.87 12.93
CA GLY A 254 -2.14 13.28 14.04
C GLY A 254 -2.03 11.75 14.05
N SER A 255 -2.68 11.04 13.11
CA SER A 255 -2.61 9.57 12.97
C SER A 255 -1.23 9.00 12.61
N GLY A 256 -0.22 9.82 12.35
CA GLY A 256 1.14 9.38 12.04
C GLY A 256 1.44 9.15 10.55
N ARG A 257 0.45 9.28 9.64
CA ARG A 257 0.59 9.06 8.17
C ARG A 257 1.88 9.61 7.56
N ARG A 258 2.18 10.88 7.83
CA ARG A 258 3.38 11.56 7.31
C ARG A 258 4.67 10.93 7.84
N SER A 259 4.73 10.66 9.14
CA SER A 259 5.92 10.12 9.78
C SER A 259 6.17 8.67 9.41
N LEU A 260 5.12 7.85 9.34
CA LEU A 260 5.23 6.45 8.88
C LEU A 260 5.64 6.37 7.41
N THR A 261 5.15 7.28 6.55
CA THR A 261 5.59 7.35 5.15
C THR A 261 7.08 7.65 5.03
N ARG A 262 7.59 8.61 5.81
CA ARG A 262 9.03 8.94 5.82
C ARG A 262 9.88 7.77 6.31
N LEU A 263 9.41 7.06 7.32
CA LEU A 263 10.09 5.86 7.82
C LEU A 263 10.11 4.76 6.74
N ALA A 264 8.97 4.47 6.11
CA ALA A 264 8.89 3.49 5.04
C ALA A 264 9.78 3.85 3.83
N ALA A 265 9.79 5.12 3.44
CA ALA A 265 10.69 5.61 2.37
C ALA A 265 12.16 5.42 2.75
N HIS A 266 12.53 5.66 4.01
CA HIS A 266 13.90 5.44 4.48
C HIS A 266 14.29 3.96 4.46
N MET A 267 13.39 3.06 4.87
CA MET A 267 13.63 1.61 4.87
C MET A 267 13.89 1.06 3.46
N GLY A 268 13.24 1.63 2.45
CA GLY A 268 13.46 1.30 1.04
C GLY A 268 14.55 2.11 0.35
N ASP A 269 15.32 2.92 1.09
CA ASP A 269 16.37 3.80 0.54
C ASP A 269 15.86 4.82 -0.51
N LEU A 270 14.55 5.12 -0.47
CA LEU A 270 13.91 6.08 -1.37
C LEU A 270 14.09 7.52 -0.87
N THR A 271 14.23 8.45 -1.81
CA THR A 271 14.27 9.87 -1.46
C THR A 271 12.87 10.38 -1.15
N CYS A 272 12.60 10.79 0.09
CA CYS A 272 11.31 11.38 0.45
C CYS A 272 11.33 12.90 0.25
N PHE A 273 10.51 13.40 -0.68
CA PHE A 273 10.34 14.82 -0.90
C PHE A 273 8.98 15.29 -0.38
N GLN A 274 8.99 16.40 0.35
CA GLN A 274 7.78 17.07 0.82
C GLN A 274 7.90 18.57 0.57
N ILE A 275 6.81 19.17 0.12
CA ILE A 275 6.75 20.61 -0.16
C ILE A 275 6.74 21.42 1.14
N GLU A 276 7.61 22.42 1.20
CA GLU A 276 7.60 23.42 2.27
C GLU A 276 6.77 24.63 1.85
N LEU A 277 5.59 24.79 2.46
CA LEU A 277 4.72 25.92 2.13
C LEU A 277 5.24 27.22 2.74
N SER A 278 5.72 28.12 1.87
CA SER A 278 5.92 29.54 2.23
C SER A 278 4.65 30.35 1.99
N LYS A 279 4.58 31.59 2.52
CA LYS A 279 3.47 32.51 2.23
C LYS A 279 3.38 32.86 0.73
N ALA A 280 4.52 32.90 0.04
CA ALA A 280 4.61 33.20 -1.38
C ALA A 280 4.35 31.97 -2.28
N TYR A 281 4.31 30.76 -1.71
CA TYR A 281 4.13 29.53 -2.50
C TYR A 281 2.81 29.52 -3.26
N GLY A 282 2.89 29.50 -4.58
CA GLY A 282 1.79 29.51 -5.53
C GLY A 282 1.94 28.47 -6.65
N PRO A 283 1.18 28.62 -7.76
CA PRO A 283 1.18 27.65 -8.86
C PRO A 283 2.50 27.53 -9.62
N VAL A 284 3.30 28.59 -9.66
CA VAL A 284 4.57 28.58 -10.39
C VAL A 284 5.57 27.71 -9.64
N GLU A 285 5.72 27.94 -8.33
CA GLU A 285 6.60 27.17 -7.45
C GLU A 285 6.16 25.70 -7.40
N TRP A 286 4.85 25.44 -7.35
CA TRP A 286 4.29 24.09 -7.43
C TRP A 286 4.70 23.36 -8.71
N ARG A 287 4.53 24.00 -9.87
CA ARG A 287 4.90 23.37 -11.15
C ARG A 287 6.39 23.16 -11.26
N ASP A 288 7.21 24.07 -10.72
CA ASP A 288 8.66 23.87 -10.68
C ASP A 288 9.06 22.69 -9.77
N ASP A 289 8.43 22.52 -8.60
CA ASP A 289 8.69 21.38 -7.71
C ASP A 289 8.32 20.04 -8.37
N ILE A 290 7.12 19.94 -8.95
CA ILE A 290 6.66 18.73 -9.67
C ILE A 290 7.58 18.43 -10.85
N LYS A 291 7.96 19.45 -11.62
CA LYS A 291 8.90 19.28 -12.73
C LYS A 291 10.24 18.73 -12.26
N ASN A 292 10.81 19.31 -11.19
CA ASN A 292 12.09 18.89 -10.65
C ASN A 292 12.03 17.45 -10.10
N LEU A 293 10.91 17.05 -9.49
CA LEU A 293 10.65 15.67 -9.06
C LEU A 293 10.66 14.71 -10.24
N MET A 294 9.91 15.02 -11.30
CA MET A 294 9.84 14.17 -12.48
C MET A 294 11.19 14.07 -13.20
N LEU A 295 11.93 15.18 -13.30
CA LEU A 295 13.27 15.16 -13.89
C LEU A 295 14.25 14.32 -13.07
N LYS A 296 14.20 14.37 -11.73
CA LYS A 296 15.03 13.51 -10.87
C LYS A 296 14.66 12.04 -11.04
N ALA A 297 13.36 11.72 -10.99
CA ALA A 297 12.87 10.35 -11.16
C ALA A 297 13.21 9.78 -12.54
N GLY A 298 13.05 10.58 -13.60
CA GLY A 298 13.20 10.14 -14.98
C GLY A 298 14.62 10.22 -15.56
N LEU A 299 15.42 11.24 -15.22
CA LEU A 299 16.78 11.41 -15.76
C LEU A 299 17.87 10.79 -14.88
N GLU A 300 17.75 10.92 -13.55
CA GLU A 300 18.74 10.35 -12.61
C GLU A 300 18.41 8.90 -12.23
N ASN A 301 17.26 8.40 -12.66
CA ASN A 301 16.74 7.07 -12.32
C ASN A 301 16.74 6.81 -10.80
N LYS A 302 16.38 7.84 -10.02
CA LYS A 302 16.31 7.77 -8.55
C LYS A 302 14.88 7.60 -8.09
N GLU A 303 14.65 6.53 -7.33
CA GLU A 303 13.36 6.28 -6.70
C GLU A 303 13.05 7.37 -5.66
N THR A 304 11.89 7.98 -5.83
CA THR A 304 11.49 9.18 -5.10
C THR A 304 10.05 9.03 -4.63
N VAL A 305 9.83 9.24 -3.33
CA VAL A 305 8.50 9.32 -2.72
C VAL A 305 8.10 10.77 -2.60
N PHE A 306 7.03 11.17 -3.28
CA PHE A 306 6.43 12.48 -3.15
C PHE A 306 5.32 12.44 -2.08
N LEU A 307 5.58 13.03 -0.90
CA LEU A 307 4.63 13.12 0.19
C LEU A 307 3.83 14.43 0.11
N PHE A 308 2.53 14.32 -0.16
CA PHE A 308 1.62 15.45 -0.30
C PHE A 308 0.41 15.36 0.62
N SER A 309 0.21 16.35 1.48
CA SER A 309 -0.89 16.39 2.43
C SER A 309 -2.00 17.35 2.00
N ASP A 310 -3.23 17.03 2.38
CA ASP A 310 -4.39 17.91 2.31
C ASP A 310 -4.16 19.32 2.87
N THR A 311 -3.42 19.47 3.98
CA THR A 311 -3.10 20.79 4.55
C THR A 311 -2.18 21.62 3.64
N GLN A 312 -1.52 20.99 2.67
CA GLN A 312 -0.66 21.67 1.70
C GLN A 312 -1.42 22.13 0.44
N ILE A 313 -2.69 21.72 0.28
CA ILE A 313 -3.51 22.07 -0.87
C ILE A 313 -4.04 23.50 -0.70
N LYS A 314 -3.34 24.47 -1.33
CA LYS A 314 -3.79 25.87 -1.38
C LYS A 314 -4.77 26.15 -2.51
N LYS A 315 -4.65 25.43 -3.63
CA LYS A 315 -5.43 25.60 -4.85
C LYS A 315 -5.77 24.23 -5.44
N GLU A 316 -6.97 24.10 -5.99
CA GLU A 316 -7.41 22.84 -6.61
C GLU A 316 -6.60 22.50 -7.88
N SER A 317 -5.97 23.49 -8.53
CA SER A 317 -5.05 23.25 -9.66
C SER A 317 -3.87 22.34 -9.30
N PHE A 318 -3.50 22.24 -8.01
CA PHE A 318 -2.44 21.32 -7.57
C PHE A 318 -2.89 19.87 -7.74
N LEU A 319 -4.17 19.58 -7.44
CA LEU A 319 -4.74 18.25 -7.61
C LEU A 319 -4.98 17.91 -9.08
N GLU A 320 -5.26 18.90 -9.94
CA GLU A 320 -5.36 18.70 -11.38
C GLU A 320 -4.02 18.27 -11.99
N ASP A 321 -2.93 18.95 -11.62
CA ASP A 321 -1.57 18.57 -12.03
C ASP A 321 -1.23 17.17 -11.47
N LEU A 322 -1.55 16.89 -10.20
CA LEU A 322 -1.29 15.58 -9.58
C LEU A 322 -2.08 14.45 -10.23
N ASN A 323 -3.35 14.68 -10.57
CA ASN A 323 -4.19 13.74 -11.31
C ASN A 323 -3.60 13.43 -12.70
N SER A 324 -2.94 14.41 -13.33
CA SER A 324 -2.24 14.19 -14.59
C SER A 324 -0.99 13.31 -14.38
N VAL A 325 -0.19 13.58 -13.35
CA VAL A 325 0.97 12.76 -12.96
C VAL A 325 0.56 11.31 -12.69
N LEU A 326 -0.52 11.08 -11.94
CA LEU A 326 -0.99 9.73 -11.60
C LEU A 326 -1.46 8.94 -12.83
N ASN A 327 -2.15 9.59 -13.77
CA ASN A 327 -2.68 8.93 -14.97
C ASN A 327 -1.61 8.65 -16.02
N SER A 328 -0.84 9.69 -16.41
CA SER A 328 0.05 9.64 -17.58
C SER A 328 1.53 9.74 -17.22
N GLY A 329 1.87 10.07 -15.97
CA GLY A 329 3.24 10.40 -15.59
C GLY A 329 3.74 11.70 -16.21
N ASP A 330 2.84 12.60 -16.63
CA ASP A 330 3.18 13.90 -17.22
C ASP A 330 2.17 14.99 -16.86
N VAL A 331 2.64 16.25 -16.88
CA VAL A 331 1.81 17.44 -16.72
C VAL A 331 1.91 18.28 -17.99
N PRO A 332 0.79 18.63 -18.64
CA PRO A 332 0.81 19.42 -19.86
C PRO A 332 1.54 20.76 -19.72
N ASN A 333 2.42 21.04 -20.68
CA ASN A 333 3.21 22.27 -20.78
C ASN A 333 4.09 22.57 -19.54
N ILE A 334 4.57 21.53 -18.86
CA ILE A 334 5.45 21.70 -17.70
C ILE A 334 6.92 21.92 -18.12
N TYR A 335 7.35 21.28 -19.20
CA TYR A 335 8.74 21.34 -19.68
C TYR A 335 9.00 22.49 -20.66
N GLN A 336 10.14 23.12 -20.49
CA GLN A 336 10.70 24.06 -21.46
C GLN A 336 11.40 23.32 -22.61
N PRO A 337 11.58 23.95 -23.79
CA PRO A 337 12.21 23.31 -24.94
C PRO A 337 13.61 22.75 -24.67
N ASP A 338 14.41 23.42 -23.84
CA ASP A 338 15.75 22.98 -23.45
C ASP A 338 15.72 21.75 -22.52
N GLU A 339 14.70 21.66 -21.67
CA GLU A 339 14.48 20.50 -20.78
C GLU A 339 14.02 19.29 -21.60
N LEU A 340 13.13 19.49 -22.59
CA LEU A 340 12.71 18.45 -23.52
C LEU A 340 13.90 17.88 -24.32
N ASP A 341 14.80 18.75 -24.78
CA ASP A 341 16.00 18.30 -25.49
C ASP A 341 16.92 17.44 -24.61
N LYS A 342 17.04 17.76 -23.31
CA LYS A 342 17.77 16.91 -22.34
C LYS A 342 17.10 15.56 -22.17
N ILE A 343 15.78 15.52 -22.04
CA ILE A 343 14.99 14.28 -21.94
C ILE A 343 15.21 13.42 -23.20
N TYR A 344 15.05 13.99 -24.39
CA TYR A 344 15.25 13.25 -25.64
C TYR A 344 16.66 12.72 -25.81
N GLN A 345 17.69 13.45 -25.34
CA GLN A 345 19.06 12.98 -25.38
C GLN A 345 19.29 11.80 -24.44
N ALA A 346 18.79 11.87 -23.21
CA ALA A 346 18.92 10.79 -22.22
C ALA A 346 18.18 9.51 -22.64
N MET A 347 16.99 9.64 -23.23
CA MET A 347 16.14 8.50 -23.57
C MET A 347 16.54 7.76 -24.85
N ARG A 348 17.49 8.27 -25.64
CA ARG A 348 17.94 7.61 -26.88
C ARG A 348 18.51 6.23 -26.61
N VAL A 349 19.30 6.08 -25.54
CA VAL A 349 19.94 4.81 -25.20
C VAL A 349 18.87 3.76 -24.81
N PRO A 350 17.99 4.01 -23.82
CA PRO A 350 16.92 3.06 -23.46
C PRO A 350 16.01 2.67 -24.63
N VAL A 351 15.63 3.61 -25.50
CA VAL A 351 14.74 3.34 -26.64
C VAL A 351 15.43 2.50 -27.72
N THR A 352 16.71 2.76 -27.97
CA THR A 352 17.48 1.98 -28.95
C THR A 352 17.74 0.56 -28.46
N GLU A 353 17.99 0.39 -27.16
CA GLU A 353 18.14 -0.92 -26.52
C GLU A 353 16.84 -1.75 -26.58
N GLN A 354 15.67 -1.09 -26.49
CA GLN A 354 14.37 -1.71 -26.71
C GLN A 354 14.05 -2.01 -28.19
N GLY A 355 14.95 -1.67 -29.12
CA GLY A 355 14.74 -1.87 -30.57
C GLY A 355 13.68 -0.96 -31.18
N LEU A 356 13.25 0.08 -30.47
CA LEU A 356 12.23 1.03 -30.93
C LEU A 356 12.86 2.16 -31.75
N PRO A 357 12.16 2.70 -32.76
CA PRO A 357 12.68 3.81 -33.53
C PRO A 357 12.74 5.08 -32.66
N THR A 358 13.82 5.85 -32.79
CA THR A 358 14.13 7.07 -32.01
C THR A 358 13.30 8.29 -32.43
N THR A 359 11.98 8.10 -32.49
CA THR A 359 11.01 9.17 -32.73
C THR A 359 10.74 9.95 -31.45
N ARG A 360 10.38 11.24 -31.55
CA ARG A 360 10.04 12.07 -30.37
C ARG A 360 8.97 11.44 -29.47
N PRO A 361 7.86 10.88 -30.00
CA PRO A 361 6.86 10.21 -29.16
C PRO A 361 7.41 9.02 -28.39
N ASN A 362 8.23 8.17 -29.03
CA ASN A 362 8.80 6.99 -28.37
C ASN A 362 9.80 7.37 -27.27
N LEU A 363 10.62 8.40 -27.51
CA LEU A 363 11.55 8.92 -26.51
C LEU A 363 10.81 9.47 -25.29
N PHE A 364 9.71 10.20 -25.51
CA PHE A 364 8.90 10.73 -24.42
C PHE A 364 8.13 9.64 -23.67
N ALA A 365 7.57 8.66 -24.38
CA ALA A 365 6.88 7.53 -23.76
C ALA A 365 7.82 6.69 -22.88
N ALA A 366 9.07 6.48 -23.32
CA ALA A 366 10.09 5.82 -22.51
C ALA A 366 10.42 6.61 -21.24
N TYR A 367 10.54 7.94 -21.35
CA TYR A 367 10.70 8.82 -20.19
C TYR A 367 9.53 8.71 -19.22
N GLN A 368 8.29 8.80 -19.71
CA GLN A 368 7.09 8.65 -18.89
C GLN A 368 7.06 7.31 -18.15
N LYS A 369 7.46 6.22 -18.82
CA LYS A 369 7.54 4.90 -18.19
C LYS A 369 8.52 4.89 -17.00
N ILE A 370 9.70 5.50 -17.16
CA ILE A 370 10.72 5.59 -16.09
C ILE A 370 10.26 6.52 -14.97
N VAL A 371 9.66 7.66 -15.29
CA VAL A 371 9.09 8.57 -14.28
C VAL A 371 8.05 7.82 -13.45
N ARG A 372 7.14 7.08 -14.10
CA ARG A 372 6.08 6.35 -13.41
C ARG A 372 6.59 5.14 -12.61
N SER A 373 7.72 4.53 -12.99
CA SER A 373 8.32 3.45 -12.20
C SER A 373 9.01 3.97 -10.94
N ASN A 374 9.61 5.16 -11.00
CA ASN A 374 10.48 5.68 -9.94
C ASN A 374 9.81 6.74 -9.05
N LEU A 375 8.73 7.38 -9.52
CA LEU A 375 8.00 8.40 -8.77
C LEU A 375 6.78 7.79 -8.08
N HIS A 376 6.88 7.62 -6.76
CA HIS A 376 5.79 7.13 -5.93
C HIS A 376 5.09 8.30 -5.25
N THR A 377 3.82 8.52 -5.58
CA THR A 377 3.04 9.60 -4.98
C THR A 377 2.28 9.08 -3.75
N VAL A 378 2.54 9.66 -2.58
CA VAL A 378 1.84 9.34 -1.33
C VAL A 378 1.04 10.56 -0.89
N ILE A 379 -0.29 10.41 -0.93
CA ILE A 379 -1.23 11.50 -0.66
C ILE A 379 -1.90 11.24 0.68
N THR A 380 -1.88 12.22 1.59
CA THR A 380 -2.55 12.09 2.88
C THR A 380 -3.74 13.03 2.97
N MET A 381 -4.96 12.50 3.07
CA MET A 381 -6.19 13.30 3.17
C MET A 381 -7.04 12.92 4.38
N SER A 382 -7.68 13.89 5.02
CA SER A 382 -8.75 13.60 5.97
C SER A 382 -10.02 13.18 5.23
N PRO A 383 -10.65 12.03 5.57
CA PRO A 383 -11.87 11.57 4.91
C PRO A 383 -13.12 12.37 5.33
N ILE A 384 -12.96 13.34 6.23
CA ILE A 384 -14.06 14.14 6.78
C ILE A 384 -14.34 15.35 5.88
N GLY A 385 -15.63 15.51 5.55
CA GLY A 385 -16.18 16.72 4.92
C GLY A 385 -16.52 16.53 3.45
N GLU A 386 -17.40 17.41 2.95
CA GLU A 386 -17.87 17.38 1.57
C GLU A 386 -16.76 17.69 0.56
N VAL A 387 -15.78 18.52 0.94
CA VAL A 387 -14.63 18.89 0.11
C VAL A 387 -13.81 17.67 -0.31
N PHE A 388 -13.60 16.72 0.61
CA PHE A 388 -12.90 15.47 0.30
C PHE A 388 -13.64 14.67 -0.78
N ARG A 389 -14.95 14.45 -0.60
CA ARG A 389 -15.78 13.72 -1.57
C ARG A 389 -15.85 14.42 -2.93
N ALA A 390 -15.95 15.76 -2.93
CA ALA A 390 -15.93 16.55 -4.15
C ALA A 390 -14.61 16.37 -4.92
N ARG A 391 -13.47 16.36 -4.22
CA ARG A 391 -12.15 16.11 -4.83
C ARG A 391 -12.05 14.71 -5.42
N LEU A 392 -12.53 13.67 -4.74
CA LEU A 392 -12.50 12.31 -5.29
C LEU A 392 -13.35 12.18 -6.56
N ARG A 393 -14.50 12.87 -6.63
CA ARG A 393 -15.33 12.91 -7.86
C ARG A 393 -14.68 13.70 -8.99
N GLN A 394 -13.97 14.78 -8.67
CA GLN A 394 -13.31 15.62 -9.66
C GLN A 394 -12.01 14.99 -10.18
N PHE A 395 -11.31 14.24 -9.33
CA PHE A 395 -9.98 13.68 -9.61
C PHE A 395 -9.97 12.16 -9.37
N PRO A 396 -10.56 11.37 -10.29
CA PRO A 396 -10.72 9.93 -10.11
C PRO A 396 -9.39 9.16 -10.04
N ALA A 397 -8.28 9.72 -10.57
CA ALA A 397 -6.97 9.07 -10.48
C ALA A 397 -6.48 8.89 -9.03
N LEU A 398 -6.96 9.72 -8.10
CA LEU A 398 -6.66 9.59 -6.67
C LEU A 398 -7.15 8.25 -6.10
N VAL A 399 -8.21 7.67 -6.66
CA VAL A 399 -8.78 6.39 -6.23
C VAL A 399 -8.32 5.26 -7.15
N ASN A 400 -8.22 5.54 -8.45
CA ASN A 400 -7.96 4.51 -9.45
C ASN A 400 -6.48 4.11 -9.54
N CYS A 401 -5.57 5.06 -9.31
CA CYS A 401 -4.13 4.87 -9.46
C CYS A 401 -3.39 4.75 -8.11
N CYS A 402 -4.10 4.87 -6.98
CA CYS A 402 -3.54 4.76 -5.66
C CYS A 402 -4.14 3.57 -4.90
N THR A 403 -3.31 2.89 -4.12
CA THR A 403 -3.77 1.97 -3.09
C THR A 403 -4.22 2.76 -1.87
N ILE A 404 -5.42 2.46 -1.35
CA ILE A 404 -5.99 3.16 -0.19
C ILE A 404 -5.48 2.48 1.09
N ASP A 405 -5.09 3.27 2.09
CA ASP A 405 -4.80 2.76 3.43
C ASP A 405 -5.54 3.61 4.48
N TRP A 406 -6.38 2.95 5.27
CA TRP A 406 -7.22 3.58 6.28
C TRP A 406 -6.56 3.57 7.65
N PHE A 407 -6.20 4.77 8.11
CA PHE A 407 -5.71 5.02 9.45
C PHE A 407 -6.90 5.24 10.39
N SER A 408 -7.36 4.14 10.96
CA SER A 408 -8.44 4.08 11.94
C SER A 408 -8.09 4.79 13.25
N ALA A 409 -9.12 5.01 14.08
CA ALA A 409 -8.90 5.45 15.45
C ALA A 409 -8.01 4.46 16.21
N TRP A 410 -7.16 4.98 17.09
CA TRP A 410 -6.23 4.14 17.83
C TRP A 410 -7.00 3.24 18.81
N PRO A 411 -6.71 1.93 18.83
CA PRO A 411 -7.30 1.05 19.82
C PRO A 411 -6.77 1.38 21.22
N ASP A 412 -7.50 0.90 22.23
CA ASP A 412 -7.14 1.05 23.64
C ASP A 412 -5.70 0.60 23.93
N SER A 413 -5.27 -0.50 23.31
CA SER A 413 -3.92 -1.04 23.44
C SER A 413 -2.85 -0.09 22.90
N ALA A 414 -3.12 0.63 21.82
CA ALA A 414 -2.20 1.61 21.26
C ALA A 414 -2.04 2.82 22.18
N LEU A 415 -3.15 3.34 22.72
CA LEU A 415 -3.14 4.45 23.69
C LEU A 415 -2.35 4.08 24.95
N GLN A 416 -2.53 2.85 25.45
CA GLN A 416 -1.78 2.36 26.60
C GLN A 416 -0.28 2.24 26.32
N ASN A 417 0.11 1.68 25.16
CA ASN A 417 1.52 1.55 24.77
C ASN A 417 2.22 2.91 24.63
N VAL A 418 1.56 3.87 24.01
CA VAL A 418 2.07 5.24 23.90
C VAL A 418 2.23 5.86 25.29
N ALA A 419 1.22 5.75 26.16
CA ALA A 419 1.32 6.26 27.52
C ALA A 419 2.46 5.61 28.31
N LEU A 420 2.63 4.29 28.21
CA LEU A 420 3.74 3.56 28.84
C LEU A 420 5.10 4.10 28.39
N GLN A 421 5.34 4.16 27.08
CA GLN A 421 6.63 4.61 26.54
C GLN A 421 6.94 6.07 26.91
N PHE A 422 5.94 6.94 26.91
CA PHE A 422 6.13 8.33 27.33
C PHE A 422 6.41 8.48 28.83
N LEU A 423 5.83 7.62 29.68
CA LEU A 423 6.05 7.65 31.12
C LEU A 423 7.37 7.00 31.51
N ASP A 424 7.78 5.92 30.83
CA ASP A 424 9.08 5.27 31.03
C ASP A 424 10.25 6.18 30.66
N ASP A 425 10.06 7.08 29.68
CA ASP A 425 11.03 8.09 29.29
C ASP A 425 11.18 9.24 30.31
N MET A 426 10.34 9.31 31.35
CA MET A 426 10.42 10.37 32.38
C MET A 426 11.31 9.94 33.56
N PRO A 427 12.55 10.47 33.66
CA PRO A 427 13.51 10.03 34.68
C PRO A 427 13.11 10.42 36.11
N ASP A 428 12.24 11.43 36.28
CA ASP A 428 11.80 11.93 37.58
C ASP A 428 10.59 11.16 38.16
N LEU A 429 10.05 10.20 37.41
CA LEU A 429 8.85 9.46 37.77
C LEU A 429 9.19 8.23 38.65
N ASP A 430 9.43 8.45 39.94
CA ASP A 430 9.63 7.36 40.91
C ASP A 430 8.29 6.84 41.47
N VAL A 431 7.61 6.00 40.68
CA VAL A 431 6.33 5.36 41.04
C VAL A 431 6.40 3.84 40.94
N SER A 432 5.63 3.15 41.79
CA SER A 432 5.53 1.70 41.70
C SER A 432 4.88 1.27 40.37
N GLN A 433 5.27 0.09 39.88
CA GLN A 433 4.72 -0.49 38.65
C GLN A 433 3.18 -0.63 38.67
N GLU A 434 2.58 -0.79 39.85
CA GLU A 434 1.12 -0.83 40.01
C GLU A 434 0.48 0.55 39.77
N VAL A 435 1.10 1.61 40.31
CA VAL A 435 0.64 2.99 40.12
C VAL A 435 0.83 3.42 38.67
N LEU A 436 1.95 3.05 38.05
CA LEU A 436 2.23 3.31 36.63
C LEU A 436 1.12 2.75 35.72
N LYS A 437 0.73 1.49 35.93
CA LYS A 437 -0.38 0.87 35.19
C LYS A 437 -1.70 1.61 35.41
N GLY A 438 -1.97 2.06 36.64
CA GLY A 438 -3.16 2.86 36.94
C GLY A 438 -3.18 4.21 36.21
N ILE A 439 -2.03 4.89 36.12
CA ILE A 439 -1.88 6.15 35.36
C ILE A 439 -2.13 5.91 33.88
N VAL A 440 -1.54 4.86 33.29
CA VAL A 440 -1.70 4.50 31.87
C VAL A 440 -3.17 4.27 31.51
N VAL A 441 -3.90 3.49 32.31
CA VAL A 441 -5.35 3.26 32.11
C VAL A 441 -6.13 4.57 32.25
N THR A 442 -5.72 5.45 33.17
CA THR A 442 -6.35 6.76 33.33
C THR A 442 -6.12 7.65 32.10
N CYS A 443 -4.90 7.67 31.54
CA CYS A 443 -4.59 8.40 30.32
C CYS A 443 -5.44 7.90 29.14
N GLN A 444 -5.53 6.58 28.95
CA GLN A 444 -6.38 5.97 27.94
C GLN A 444 -7.86 6.40 28.12
N PHE A 445 -8.40 6.31 29.34
CA PHE A 445 -9.77 6.73 29.63
C PHE A 445 -9.99 8.21 29.33
N MET A 446 -9.05 9.09 29.69
CA MET A 446 -9.13 10.52 29.38
C MET A 446 -9.21 10.75 27.87
N HIS A 447 -8.36 10.11 27.07
CA HIS A 447 -8.39 10.24 25.62
C HIS A 447 -9.70 9.75 25.02
N GLN A 448 -10.16 8.55 25.40
CA GLN A 448 -11.41 8.00 24.88
C GLN A 448 -12.62 8.86 25.27
N SER A 449 -12.66 9.35 26.52
CA SER A 449 -13.76 10.21 26.99
C SER A 449 -13.89 11.51 26.18
N VAL A 450 -12.77 12.05 25.70
CA VAL A 450 -12.76 13.25 24.84
C VAL A 450 -13.23 12.92 23.42
N VAL A 451 -12.90 11.74 22.90
CA VAL A 451 -13.43 11.26 21.61
C VAL A 451 -14.95 11.15 21.67
N ASP A 452 -15.47 10.42 22.66
CA ASP A 452 -16.91 10.22 22.85
C ASP A 452 -17.64 11.58 23.06
N ALA A 453 -17.05 12.47 23.87
CA ALA A 453 -17.61 13.80 24.09
C ALA A 453 -17.59 14.68 22.83
N SER A 454 -16.57 14.54 21.98
CA SER A 454 -16.48 15.28 20.71
C SER A 454 -17.52 14.81 19.71
N GLU A 455 -17.78 13.49 19.64
CA GLU A 455 -18.85 12.93 18.82
C GLU A 455 -20.22 13.42 19.29
N LEU A 456 -20.47 13.38 20.59
CA LEU A 456 -21.72 13.90 21.18
C LEU A 456 -21.90 15.39 20.88
N TYR A 457 -20.83 16.19 21.00
CA TYR A 457 -20.86 17.60 20.69
C TYR A 457 -21.22 17.87 19.21
N LEU A 458 -20.65 17.08 18.28
CA LEU A 458 -20.97 17.18 16.86
C LEU A 458 -22.44 16.84 16.59
N GLN A 459 -22.95 15.75 17.17
CA GLN A 459 -24.35 15.34 17.02
C GLN A 459 -25.32 16.42 17.52
N VAL A 460 -25.05 17.01 18.69
CA VAL A 460 -25.87 18.11 19.25
C VAL A 460 -25.80 19.37 18.38
N LYS A 461 -24.64 19.65 17.77
CA LYS A 461 -24.48 20.80 16.89
C LYS A 461 -25.25 20.63 15.57
N GLU A 462 -25.26 19.43 15.00
CA GLU A 462 -25.96 19.12 13.75
C GLU A 462 -27.48 18.95 13.97
N HIS A 463 -27.88 18.50 15.15
CA HIS A 463 -29.28 18.38 15.57
C HIS A 463 -29.50 19.10 16.91
N PRO A 464 -29.61 20.44 16.91
CA PRO A 464 -29.90 21.18 18.13
C PRO A 464 -31.23 20.67 18.71
N LEU A 465 -31.18 20.15 19.94
CA LEU A 465 -32.37 19.78 20.68
C LEU A 465 -33.29 21.01 20.76
N PRO A 466 -34.61 20.84 20.54
CA PRO A 466 -35.57 21.94 20.42
C PRO A 466 -35.69 22.80 21.68
#